data_AF-A0A520C1N0-F1
#
_entry.id   AF-A0A520C1N0-F1
#
_cell.length_a   1.000
_cell.length_b   1.000
_cell.length_c   1.000
_cell.angle_alpha   90.00
_cell.angle_beta   90.00
_cell.angle_gamma   90.00
#
_symmetry.space_group_name_H-M   'P 1'
#
loop_
_entity.id
_entity.type
_entity.pdbx_description
1 polymer ?
#
loop_
_entity_poly.entity_id
_entity_poly.type
_entity_poly.pdbx_seq_one_letter_code
_entity_poly.pdbx_strand_id
1 'polypeptide(L)'
;MTNSKNELTIVRTAKRSTRMTLLAETMLFLAVMLTQAKILIITSFIFTLGAGIANGLIFPILLLHLLGEASFRKKIIRTAILMLVNIPIAIFYAWLIIVRLEPNL
;
A
#
# COMPACT_ATOMS: atom_id res chain seq x y z
N MET A 1 -6.13 -0.41 -32.10
CA MET A 1 -6.93 0.52 -31.26
C MET A 1 -7.29 -0.06 -29.88
N THR A 2 -6.74 -1.22 -29.50
CA THR A 2 -7.09 -2.01 -28.30
C THR A 2 -6.19 -1.76 -27.09
N ASN A 3 -5.02 -1.12 -27.27
CA ASN A 3 -4.02 -1.01 -26.20
C ASN A 3 -4.41 0.03 -25.12
N SER A 4 -4.74 1.25 -25.52
CA SER A 4 -5.06 2.37 -24.60
C SER A 4 -6.20 2.10 -23.61
N LYS A 5 -7.24 1.32 -23.99
CA LYS A 5 -8.36 0.98 -23.07
C LYS A 5 -7.94 0.01 -21.96
N ASN A 6 -7.07 -0.95 -22.27
CA ASN A 6 -6.55 -1.90 -21.28
C ASN A 6 -5.58 -1.18 -20.32
N GLU A 7 -4.72 -0.33 -20.85
CA GLU A 7 -3.79 0.50 -20.06
C GLU A 7 -4.54 1.37 -19.04
N LEU A 8 -5.59 2.06 -19.49
CA LEU A 8 -6.41 2.91 -18.63
C LEU A 8 -7.12 2.12 -17.53
N THR A 9 -7.50 0.88 -17.82
CA THR A 9 -8.18 -0.02 -16.88
C THR A 9 -7.22 -0.54 -15.82
N ILE A 10 -6.02 -0.97 -16.20
CA ILE A 10 -4.97 -1.40 -15.27
C ILE A 10 -4.61 -0.26 -14.31
N VAL A 11 -4.39 0.95 -14.82
CA VAL A 11 -4.04 2.12 -13.99
C VAL A 11 -5.20 2.49 -13.04
N ARG A 12 -6.45 2.41 -13.50
CA ARG A 12 -7.63 2.65 -12.63
C ARG A 12 -7.75 1.60 -11.53
N THR A 13 -7.55 0.33 -11.86
CA THR A 13 -7.62 -0.78 -10.89
C THR A 13 -6.50 -0.67 -9.87
N ALA A 14 -5.26 -0.44 -10.31
CA ALA A 14 -4.13 -0.23 -9.42
C ALA A 14 -4.36 0.95 -8.46
N LYS A 15 -4.82 2.09 -9.00
CA LYS A 15 -5.14 3.27 -8.16
C LYS A 15 -6.24 2.99 -7.14
N ARG A 16 -7.30 2.29 -7.53
CA ARG A 16 -8.42 1.96 -6.64
C ARG A 16 -7.99 0.96 -5.57
N SER A 17 -7.21 -0.05 -5.95
CA SER A 17 -6.63 -1.04 -5.04
C SER A 17 -5.75 -0.37 -4.00
N THR A 18 -4.72 0.39 -4.40
CA THR A 18 -3.83 1.10 -3.46
C THR A 18 -4.58 2.06 -2.55
N ARG A 19 -5.58 2.77 -3.07
CA ARG A 19 -6.37 3.68 -2.23
C ARG A 19 -7.18 2.91 -1.20
N MET A 20 -7.79 1.78 -1.57
CA MET A 20 -8.56 0.96 -0.64
C MET A 20 -7.67 0.28 0.39
N THR A 21 -6.51 -0.28 0.00
CA THR A 21 -5.58 -0.90 0.94
C THR A 21 -5.05 0.12 1.93
N LEU A 22 -4.68 1.32 1.47
CA LEU A 22 -4.14 2.37 2.32
C LEU A 22 -5.19 2.92 3.30
N LEU A 23 -6.45 3.04 2.87
CA LEU A 23 -7.57 3.43 3.75
C LEU A 23 -7.86 2.34 4.80
N ALA A 24 -7.87 1.08 4.38
CA ALA A 24 -8.06 -0.06 5.28
C ALA A 24 -6.92 -0.16 6.31
N GLU A 25 -5.67 -0.01 5.88
CA GLU A 25 -4.50 0.02 6.77
C GLU A 25 -4.58 1.19 7.76
N THR A 26 -4.98 2.38 7.30
CA THR A 26 -5.14 3.56 8.17
C THR A 26 -6.23 3.34 9.22
N MET A 27 -7.37 2.76 8.83
CA MET A 27 -8.47 2.45 9.77
C MET A 27 -8.05 1.39 10.78
N LEU A 28 -7.35 0.36 10.32
CA LEU A 28 -6.87 -0.73 11.16
C LEU A 28 -5.80 -0.23 12.14
N PHE A 29 -4.92 0.67 11.69
CA PHE A 29 -3.95 1.38 12.51
C PHE A 29 -4.62 2.19 13.63
N LEU A 30 -5.62 3.00 13.28
CA LEU A 30 -6.40 3.77 14.26
C LEU A 30 -7.06 2.86 15.29
N ALA A 31 -7.64 1.74 14.85
CA ALA A 31 -8.25 0.77 15.74
C ALA A 31 -7.23 0.14 16.71
N VAL A 32 -6.03 -0.17 16.23
CA VAL A 32 -4.94 -0.71 17.07
C VAL A 32 -4.44 0.31 18.08
N MET A 33 -4.27 1.57 17.68
CA MET A 33 -3.89 2.66 18.57
C MET A 33 -4.89 2.85 19.72
N LEU A 34 -6.20 2.73 19.42
CA LEU A 34 -7.26 2.93 20.40
C LEU A 34 -7.46 1.72 21.34
N THR A 35 -7.43 0.50 20.80
CA THR A 35 -7.76 -0.70 21.59
C THR A 35 -6.54 -1.42 22.17
N GLN A 36 -5.36 -1.28 21.55
CA GLN A 36 -4.12 -1.99 21.90
C GLN A 36 -4.30 -3.52 22.05
N ALA A 37 -5.33 -4.09 21.43
CA ALA A 37 -5.61 -5.51 21.54
C ALA A 37 -4.57 -6.31 20.75
N LYS A 38 -3.95 -7.31 21.40
CA LYS A 38 -2.93 -8.18 20.77
C LYS A 38 -3.41 -8.83 19.48
N ILE A 39 -4.69 -9.21 19.42
CA ILE A 39 -5.32 -9.78 18.21
C ILE A 39 -5.34 -8.75 17.07
N LEU A 40 -5.74 -7.51 17.34
CA LEU A 40 -5.75 -6.46 16.31
C LEU A 40 -4.34 -6.15 15.79
N ILE A 41 -3.33 -6.19 16.67
CA ILE A 41 -1.91 -6.03 16.31
C ILE A 41 -1.46 -7.11 15.32
N ILE A 42 -1.78 -8.37 15.58
CA ILE A 42 -1.41 -9.49 14.69
C ILE A 42 -2.16 -9.39 13.35
N THR A 43 -3.48 -9.15 13.39
CA THR A 43 -4.30 -9.02 12.19
C THR A 43 -3.81 -7.87 11.30
N SER A 44 -3.45 -6.75 11.90
CA SER A 44 -2.92 -5.59 11.19
C SER A 44 -1.54 -5.84 10.60
N PHE A 45 -0.65 -6.54 11.32
CA PHE A 45 0.63 -6.95 10.77
C PHE A 45 0.50 -7.83 9.52
N ILE A 46 -0.37 -8.85 9.57
CA ILE A 46 -0.64 -9.74 8.43
C ILE A 46 -1.24 -8.96 7.26
N PHE A 47 -2.19 -8.07 7.54
CA PHE A 47 -2.83 -7.25 6.51
C PHE A 47 -1.83 -6.31 5.83
N THR A 48 -0.96 -5.68 6.61
CA THR A 48 0.09 -4.79 6.11
C THR A 48 1.14 -5.52 5.28
N LEU A 49 1.53 -6.75 5.66
CA LEU A 49 2.39 -7.59 4.81
C LEU A 49 1.72 -7.92 3.48
N GLY A 50 0.44 -8.32 3.51
CA GLY A 50 -0.33 -8.60 2.30
C GLY A 50 -0.46 -7.38 1.37
N ALA A 51 -0.75 -6.21 1.94
CA ALA A 51 -0.81 -4.95 1.21
C ALA A 51 0.56 -4.53 0.64
N GLY A 52 1.65 -4.76 1.39
CA GLY A 52 3.02 -4.54 0.95
C GLY A 52 3.38 -5.41 -0.25
N ILE A 53 3.07 -6.71 -0.23
CA ILE A 53 3.31 -7.63 -1.35
C ILE A 53 2.46 -7.25 -2.56
N ALA A 54 1.16 -6.98 -2.37
CA ALA A 54 0.27 -6.59 -3.46
C ALA A 54 0.73 -5.28 -4.13
N ASN A 55 1.03 -4.25 -3.34
CA ASN A 55 1.54 -2.98 -3.87
C ASN A 55 2.94 -3.15 -4.49
N GLY A 56 3.80 -3.99 -3.91
CA GLY A 56 5.13 -4.31 -4.44
C GLY A 56 5.10 -5.02 -5.80
N LEU A 57 4.09 -5.85 -6.07
CA LEU A 57 3.89 -6.52 -7.36
C LEU A 57 3.27 -5.58 -8.42
N ILE A 58 2.36 -4.69 -8.01
CA ILE A 58 1.68 -3.76 -8.94
C ILE A 58 2.61 -2.58 -9.31
N PHE A 59 3.53 -2.18 -8.42
CA PHE A 59 4.49 -1.10 -8.65
C PHE A 59 5.37 -1.26 -9.91
N PRO A 60 6.05 -2.40 -10.16
CA PRO A 60 6.84 -2.60 -11.38
C PRO A 60 5.98 -2.58 -12.65
N ILE A 61 4.73 -3.04 -12.59
CA ILE A 61 3.79 -2.98 -13.71
C ILE A 61 3.45 -1.52 -14.06
N LEU A 62 3.22 -0.68 -13.04
CA LEU A 62 3.03 0.77 -13.21
C LEU A 62 4.29 1.46 -13.76
N LEU A 63 5.48 1.03 -13.33
CA LEU A 63 6.76 1.57 -13.80
C LEU A 63 7.02 1.26 -15.28
N LEU A 64 6.73 0.03 -15.72
CA LEU A 64 6.79 -0.35 -17.13
C LEU A 64 5.82 0.47 -17.98
N HIS A 65 4.61 0.72 -17.47
CA HIS A 65 3.64 1.62 -18.13
C HIS A 65 4.11 3.09 -18.19
N LEU A 66 4.83 3.56 -17.17
CA LEU A 66 5.37 4.93 -17.12
C LEU A 66 6.42 5.19 -18.22
N LEU A 67 7.13 4.15 -18.63
CA LEU A 67 8.14 4.18 -19.70
C LEU A 67 7.51 4.20 -21.10
N GLY A 68 6.30 3.63 -21.27
CA GLY A 68 5.63 3.49 -22.57
C GLY A 68 4.79 4.69 -23.03
N GLU A 69 3.95 5.28 -22.15
CA GLU A 69 3.00 6.34 -22.55
C GLU A 69 3.11 7.61 -21.68
N ALA A 70 3.49 8.74 -22.29
CA ALA A 70 3.71 10.02 -21.60
C ALA A 70 2.42 10.70 -21.08
N SER A 71 1.27 10.38 -21.67
CA SER A 71 -0.04 11.01 -21.46
C SER A 71 -0.59 10.82 -20.03
N PHE A 72 -0.21 9.74 -19.34
CA PHE A 72 -0.68 9.42 -17.98
C PHE A 72 0.40 9.51 -16.89
N ARG A 73 1.62 9.97 -17.22
CA ARG A 73 2.78 10.00 -16.29
C ARG A 73 2.48 10.63 -14.94
N LYS A 74 1.84 11.81 -14.89
CA LYS A 74 1.51 12.48 -13.61
C LYS A 74 0.61 11.64 -12.70
N LYS A 75 -0.33 10.88 -13.29
CA LYS A 75 -1.30 10.05 -12.56
C LYS A 75 -0.63 8.77 -12.06
N ILE A 76 0.23 8.17 -12.89
CA ILE A 76 1.05 6.99 -12.56
C ILE A 76 2.04 7.34 -11.45
N ILE A 77 2.77 8.46 -11.56
CA ILE A 77 3.72 8.93 -10.53
C ILE A 77 3.02 9.15 -9.20
N ARG A 78 1.84 9.78 -9.16
CA ARG A 78 1.08 9.94 -7.90
C ARG A 78 0.70 8.59 -7.28
N THR A 79 0.27 7.61 -8.08
CA THR A 79 -0.05 6.27 -7.58
C THR A 79 1.21 5.54 -7.09
N ALA A 80 2.32 5.67 -7.82
CA ALA A 80 3.62 5.11 -7.45
C ALA A 80 4.13 5.71 -6.13
N ILE A 81 4.02 7.02 -5.93
CA ILE A 81 4.37 7.68 -4.66
C ILE A 81 3.46 7.18 -3.52
N LEU A 82 2.15 7.04 -3.76
CA LEU A 82 1.22 6.49 -2.76
C LEU A 82 1.59 5.05 -2.36
N MET A 83 1.93 4.20 -3.32
CA MET A 83 2.42 2.84 -3.04
C MET A 83 3.74 2.87 -2.29
N LEU A 84 4.66 3.77 -2.67
CA LEU A 84 5.96 3.89 -2.04
C LEU A 84 5.86 4.39 -0.60
N VAL A 85 4.90 5.26 -0.28
CA VAL A 85 4.58 5.72 1.08
C VAL A 85 3.98 4.59 1.94
N ASN A 86 3.34 3.60 1.32
CA ASN A 86 2.79 2.46 2.05
C ASN A 86 3.88 1.59 2.70
N ILE A 87 5.06 1.49 2.08
CA ILE A 87 6.19 0.70 2.57
C ILE A 87 6.80 1.26 3.88
N PRO A 88 7.16 2.55 4.00
CA PRO A 88 7.65 3.12 5.25
C PRO A 88 6.57 3.17 6.33
N ILE A 89 5.28 3.32 5.98
CA ILE A 89 4.18 3.17 6.94
C ILE A 89 4.16 1.74 7.51
N ALA A 90 4.29 0.72 6.65
CA ALA A 90 4.37 -0.67 7.06
C ALA A 90 5.59 -0.95 7.98
N ILE A 91 6.75 -0.40 7.63
CA ILE A 91 7.98 -0.51 8.46
C ILE A 91 7.80 0.18 9.81
N PHE A 92 7.25 1.40 9.82
CA PHE A 92 6.94 2.13 11.06
C PHE A 92 5.96 1.34 11.95
N TYR A 93 5.02 0.64 11.33
CA TYR A 93 4.08 -0.20 12.02
C TYR A 93 4.73 -1.44 12.65
N ALA A 94 5.55 -2.16 11.87
CA ALA A 94 6.33 -3.29 12.38
C ALA A 94 7.23 -2.86 13.55
N TRP A 95 7.86 -1.69 13.45
CA TRP A 95 8.68 -1.11 14.53
C TRP A 95 7.86 -0.83 15.80
N LEU A 96 6.70 -0.17 15.66
CA LEU A 96 5.80 0.10 16.79
C LEU A 96 5.33 -1.17 17.47
N ILE A 97 5.05 -2.23 16.70
CA ILE A 97 4.67 -3.53 17.24
C ILE A 97 5.82 -4.12 18.05
N ILE A 98 7.03 -4.16 17.50
CA ILE A 98 8.22 -4.71 18.17
C ILE A 98 8.47 -3.96 19.49
N VAL A 99 8.52 -2.62 19.45
CA VAL A 99 8.71 -1.77 20.63
C VAL A 99 7.61 -1.99 21.68
N ARG A 100 6.37 -2.25 21.25
CA ARG A 100 5.25 -2.44 22.18
C ARG A 100 5.14 -3.87 22.72
N LEU A 101 5.56 -4.87 21.96
CA LEU A 101 5.56 -6.28 22.37
C LEU A 101 6.71 -6.61 23.34
N GLU A 102 7.85 -5.92 23.21
CA GLU A 102 9.00 -6.05 24.12
C GLU A 102 9.22 -4.74 24.91
N PRO A 103 8.49 -4.51 26.02
CA PRO A 103 8.62 -3.27 26.80
C PRO A 103 9.94 -3.13 27.59
N ASN A 104 10.95 -3.99 27.37
CA ASN A 104 12.15 -4.11 28.23
C ASN A 104 13.49 -4.10 27.47
N LEU A 105 13.58 -3.47 26.29
CA LEU A 105 14.84 -3.12 25.64
C LEU A 105 15.04 -1.60 25.63
#